data_AF-A0A9Q0VYB1-F1
#
_entry.id   AF-A0A9Q0VYB1-F1
#
_cell.length_a   1.000
_cell.length_b   1.000
_cell.length_c   1.000
_cell.angle_alpha   90.00
_cell.angle_beta   90.00
_cell.angle_gamma   90.00
#
_symmetry.space_group_name_H-M   'P 1'
#
loop_
_entity.id
_entity.type
_entity.pdbx_description
1 polymer ?
#
loop_
_entity_poly.entity_id
_entity_poly.type
_entity_poly.pdbx_seq_one_letter_code
_entity_poly.pdbx_strand_id
1 'polypeptide(L)'
;MSKRDKLFSYNGGDQGFLNEVFTWWHRLPTRLNYLKIFKEQGNPDHEIQKGPYTIHFLGLKPWACYRDYDCNWDMVDRHVFASDSAHRSWWRVYDAMPRKLQKYCGLTKHMDARIRKWRGKAKNANLPDGHWKINVKGSQTIPS
;
A
#
# COMPACT_ATOMS: atom_id res chain seq x y z
N MET A 1 30.63 -21.75 -9.23
CA MET A 1 29.89 -20.60 -9.80
C MET A 1 30.68 -20.03 -10.96
N SER A 2 30.07 -19.87 -12.13
CA SER A 2 30.70 -19.22 -13.28
C SER A 2 30.83 -17.71 -13.02
N LYS A 3 31.99 -17.12 -13.30
CA LYS A 3 32.18 -15.66 -13.24
C LYS A 3 31.32 -15.03 -14.34
N ARG A 4 30.52 -14.03 -13.97
CA ARG A 4 29.75 -13.20 -14.90
C ARG A 4 30.29 -11.78 -14.85
N ASP A 5 30.60 -11.23 -16.01
CA ASP A 5 31.12 -9.85 -16.16
C ASP A 5 30.01 -8.81 -16.32
N LYS A 6 28.73 -9.24 -16.28
CA LYS A 6 27.55 -8.37 -16.39
C LYS A 6 26.55 -8.70 -15.29
N LEU A 7 26.11 -7.65 -14.61
CA LEU A 7 25.10 -7.66 -13.56
C LEU A 7 23.74 -7.25 -14.15
N PHE A 8 22.71 -8.01 -13.80
CA PHE A 8 21.33 -7.73 -14.21
C PHE A 8 20.40 -7.92 -13.02
N SER A 9 19.31 -7.17 -12.97
CA SER A 9 18.27 -7.40 -11.96
C SER A 9 17.49 -8.67 -12.27
N TYR A 10 17.50 -9.65 -11.36
CA TYR A 10 16.72 -10.87 -11.53
C TYR A 10 15.20 -10.66 -11.42
N ASN A 11 14.75 -9.51 -10.91
CA ASN A 11 13.32 -9.17 -10.79
C ASN A 11 12.92 -7.91 -11.59
N GLY A 12 13.83 -7.38 -12.41
CA GLY A 12 13.62 -6.16 -13.19
C GLY A 12 13.59 -4.85 -12.38
N GLY A 13 13.76 -4.90 -11.06
CA GLY A 13 13.75 -3.74 -10.16
C GLY A 13 15.10 -3.48 -9.48
N ASP A 14 15.16 -2.39 -8.72
CA ASP A 14 16.32 -2.00 -7.92
C ASP A 14 16.64 -3.05 -6.84
N GLN A 15 15.63 -3.60 -6.17
CA GLN A 15 15.84 -4.64 -5.15
C GLN A 15 16.61 -5.85 -5.70
N GLY A 16 16.25 -6.32 -6.91
CA GLY A 16 16.94 -7.47 -7.52
C GLY A 16 18.35 -7.12 -7.97
N PHE A 17 18.55 -5.91 -8.50
CA PHE A 17 19.87 -5.43 -8.90
C PHE A 17 20.81 -5.31 -7.70
N LEU A 18 20.38 -4.62 -6.63
CA LEU A 18 21.17 -4.42 -5.43
C LEU A 18 21.49 -5.76 -4.75
N ASN A 19 20.57 -6.72 -4.79
CA ASN A 19 20.81 -8.05 -4.23
C ASN A 19 21.90 -8.84 -4.97
N GLU A 20 22.07 -8.60 -6.27
CA GLU A 20 23.16 -9.20 -7.06
C GLU A 20 24.50 -8.47 -6.86
N VAL A 21 24.46 -7.14 -6.66
CA VAL A 21 25.67 -6.33 -6.41
C VAL A 21 26.23 -6.60 -5.02
N PHE A 22 25.37 -6.60 -4.00
CA PHE A 22 25.77 -6.73 -2.60
C PHE A 22 25.52 -8.15 -2.09
N THR A 23 26.27 -9.16 -2.52
CA THR A 23 25.99 -10.55 -2.09
C THR A 23 26.23 -10.84 -0.60
N TRP A 24 26.81 -9.89 0.15
CA TRP A 24 27.02 -9.95 1.59
C TRP A 24 26.61 -8.65 2.27
N TRP A 25 25.60 -8.70 3.15
CA TRP A 25 25.09 -7.52 3.88
C TRP A 25 24.68 -7.83 5.31
N HIS A 26 24.58 -6.77 6.11
CA HIS A 26 24.06 -6.80 7.47
C HIS A 26 22.53 -6.82 7.48
N ARG A 27 21.93 -7.51 8.45
CA ARG A 27 20.47 -7.51 8.64
C ARG A 27 20.05 -6.32 9.48
N LEU A 28 19.18 -5.48 8.93
CA LEU A 28 18.49 -4.44 9.69
C LEU A 28 17.26 -5.02 10.41
N PRO A 29 16.90 -4.50 11.59
CA PRO A 29 15.64 -4.86 12.25
C PRO A 29 14.43 -4.60 11.36
N THR A 30 13.48 -5.54 11.30
CA THR A 30 12.23 -5.41 10.52
C THR A 30 11.45 -4.14 10.85
N ARG A 31 11.53 -3.65 12.09
CA ARG A 31 10.85 -2.41 12.52
C ARG A 31 11.32 -1.15 11.77
N LEU A 32 12.50 -1.17 11.15
CA LEU A 32 13.02 -0.06 10.32
C LEU A 32 12.55 -0.11 8.87
N ASN A 33 11.98 -1.22 8.42
CA ASN A 33 11.39 -1.40 7.10
C ASN A 33 10.23 -2.38 7.19
N TYR A 34 9.20 -2.03 7.97
CA TYR A 34 8.08 -2.93 8.20
C TYR A 34 7.24 -3.01 6.92
N LEU A 35 7.32 -4.14 6.23
CA LEU A 35 6.55 -4.38 5.01
C LEU A 35 5.06 -4.50 5.36
N LYS A 36 4.21 -3.68 4.73
CA LYS A 36 2.75 -3.80 4.81
C LYS A 36 2.31 -5.04 4.01
N ILE A 37 2.54 -6.22 4.57
CA ILE A 37 2.18 -7.51 4.00
C ILE A 37 1.77 -8.49 5.09
N PHE A 38 0.60 -9.10 4.94
CA PHE A 38 -0.05 -9.94 5.92
C PHE A 38 -0.34 -11.30 5.27
N LYS A 39 0.60 -12.24 5.49
CA LYS A 39 0.51 -13.62 4.99
C LYS A 39 0.20 -14.63 6.10
N GLU A 40 0.42 -14.24 7.35
CA GLU A 40 0.33 -15.11 8.50
C GLU A 40 -1.12 -15.22 9.01
N GLN A 41 -1.49 -16.41 9.44
CA GLN A 41 -2.78 -16.68 10.08
C GLN A 41 -2.77 -16.09 11.50
N GLY A 42 -3.84 -15.41 11.90
CA GLY A 42 -3.99 -14.83 13.25
C GLY A 42 -4.07 -13.30 13.32
N ASN A 43 -4.00 -12.60 12.19
CA ASN A 43 -4.26 -11.16 12.11
C ASN A 43 -5.28 -10.85 11.00
N PRO A 44 -6.55 -11.29 11.12
CA PRO A 44 -7.54 -11.18 10.03
C PRO A 44 -7.84 -9.73 9.62
N ASP A 45 -7.70 -8.78 10.54
CA ASP A 45 -7.94 -7.36 10.29
C ASP A 45 -6.71 -6.62 9.77
N HIS A 46 -5.59 -7.33 9.59
CA HIS A 46 -4.31 -6.77 9.16
C HIS A 46 -3.89 -5.54 9.98
N GLU A 47 -4.06 -5.63 11.30
CA GLU A 47 -3.71 -4.55 12.22
C GLU A 47 -2.19 -4.45 12.37
N ILE A 48 -1.67 -3.23 12.27
CA ILE A 48 -0.27 -2.92 12.51
C ILE A 48 -0.04 -2.96 14.03
N GLN A 49 0.69 -3.97 14.48
CA GLN A 49 1.07 -4.08 15.89
C GLN A 49 1.95 -2.89 16.31
N LYS A 50 1.91 -2.52 17.59
CA LYS A 50 2.79 -1.47 18.15
C LYS A 50 4.25 -1.87 17.96
N GLY A 51 5.07 -0.96 17.47
CA GLY A 51 6.51 -1.20 17.32
C GLY A 51 7.18 -0.67 16.05
N PRO A 52 6.58 -0.70 14.84
CA PRO A 52 7.32 -0.29 13.65
C PRO A 52 7.68 1.20 13.72
N TYR A 53 8.91 1.52 13.35
CA TYR A 53 9.38 2.90 13.21
C TYR A 53 9.00 3.47 11.85
N THR A 54 8.92 2.60 10.84
CA THR A 54 8.52 2.96 9.48
C THR A 54 7.55 1.91 8.93
N ILE A 55 6.75 2.29 7.95
CA ILE A 55 5.86 1.38 7.22
C ILE A 55 6.18 1.48 5.73
N HIS A 56 6.48 0.35 5.11
CA HIS A 56 6.67 0.22 3.67
C HIS A 56 5.36 -0.24 3.03
N PHE A 57 4.67 0.69 2.36
CA PHE A 57 3.40 0.44 1.69
C PHE A 57 3.58 -0.36 0.38
N LEU A 58 3.36 -1.66 0.46
CA LEU A 58 3.19 -2.54 -0.71
C LEU A 58 1.73 -2.48 -1.23
N GLY A 59 1.51 -3.00 -2.44
CA GLY A 59 0.20 -2.96 -3.11
C GLY A 59 -0.15 -1.57 -3.66
N LEU A 60 -1.44 -1.22 -3.67
CA LEU A 60 -1.87 0.14 -3.99
C LEU A 60 -1.36 1.11 -2.92
N LYS A 61 -0.89 2.26 -3.39
CA LYS A 61 -0.39 3.33 -2.52
C LYS A 61 -1.56 4.06 -1.85
N PRO A 62 -1.40 4.53 -0.60
CA PRO A 62 -2.51 5.08 0.18
C PRO A 62 -3.14 6.34 -0.43
N TRP A 63 -2.35 7.21 -1.08
CA TRP A 63 -2.87 8.35 -1.85
C TRP A 63 -3.65 7.97 -3.11
N ALA A 64 -3.69 6.69 -3.47
CA ALA A 64 -4.46 6.15 -4.58
C ALA A 64 -5.78 5.50 -4.14
N CYS A 65 -6.14 5.62 -2.87
CA CYS A 65 -7.38 5.15 -2.27
C CYS A 65 -8.19 6.33 -1.72
N TYR A 66 -9.48 6.09 -1.45
CA TYR A 66 -10.24 7.01 -0.59
C TYR A 66 -9.69 7.02 0.82
N ARG A 67 -10.06 8.06 1.58
CA ARG A 67 -9.55 8.24 2.93
C ARG A 67 -10.07 7.21 3.92
N ASP A 68 -11.29 6.77 3.71
CA ASP A 68 -12.08 6.08 4.73
C ASP A 68 -11.58 4.64 5.01
N TYR A 69 -10.92 3.99 4.05
CA TYR A 69 -10.35 2.64 4.19
C TYR A 69 -9.27 2.34 3.14
N ASP A 70 -8.48 1.29 3.36
CA ASP A 70 -7.49 0.81 2.39
C ASP A 70 -8.16 0.09 1.22
N CYS A 71 -8.18 0.70 0.05
CA CYS A 71 -8.81 0.14 -1.14
C CYS A 71 -8.12 -1.13 -1.71
N ASN A 72 -7.00 -1.58 -1.13
CA ASN A 72 -6.51 -2.94 -1.38
C ASN A 72 -7.52 -4.02 -0.93
N TRP A 73 -8.43 -3.72 0.01
CA TRP A 73 -9.54 -4.62 0.39
C TRP A 73 -10.55 -4.89 -0.73
N ASP A 74 -10.66 -4.02 -1.73
CA ASP A 74 -11.59 -4.23 -2.85
C ASP A 74 -11.09 -5.28 -3.87
N MET A 75 -9.90 -5.86 -3.67
CA MET A 75 -9.21 -6.74 -4.59
C MET A 75 -8.62 -7.94 -3.85
N VAL A 76 -9.18 -9.13 -4.04
CA VAL A 76 -8.78 -10.37 -3.33
C VAL A 76 -7.28 -10.65 -3.47
N ASP A 77 -6.71 -10.44 -4.66
CA ASP A 77 -5.27 -10.62 -4.94
C ASP A 77 -4.38 -9.62 -4.18
N ARG A 78 -4.95 -8.55 -3.64
CA ARG A 78 -4.27 -7.50 -2.89
C ARG A 78 -4.61 -7.49 -1.41
N HIS A 79 -5.48 -8.37 -0.93
CA HIS A 79 -5.83 -8.47 0.50
C HIS A 79 -4.59 -8.61 1.36
N VAL A 80 -3.59 -9.37 0.92
CA VAL A 80 -2.30 -9.51 1.61
C VAL A 80 -1.57 -8.18 1.84
N PHE A 81 -1.91 -7.11 1.15
CA PHE A 81 -1.35 -5.76 1.34
C PHE A 81 -2.34 -4.78 1.98
N ALA A 82 -3.57 -5.19 2.23
CA ALA A 82 -4.61 -4.31 2.77
C ALA A 82 -4.44 -4.13 4.27
N SER A 83 -4.52 -2.90 4.77
CA SER A 83 -4.50 -2.61 6.21
C SER A 83 -5.04 -1.21 6.50
N ASP A 84 -6.18 -1.14 7.15
CA ASP A 84 -6.81 0.14 7.51
C ASP A 84 -5.98 0.90 8.56
N SER A 85 -5.31 0.19 9.46
CA SER A 85 -4.42 0.81 10.45
C SER A 85 -3.18 1.47 9.82
N ALA A 86 -2.57 0.82 8.82
CA ALA A 86 -1.49 1.42 8.04
C ALA A 86 -2.01 2.61 7.22
N HIS A 87 -3.19 2.48 6.61
CA HIS A 87 -3.81 3.54 5.83
C HIS A 87 -4.13 4.78 6.67
N ARG A 88 -4.73 4.60 7.85
CA ARG A 88 -4.94 5.67 8.85
C ARG A 88 -3.63 6.38 9.21
N SER A 89 -2.53 5.63 9.33
CA SER A 89 -1.22 6.20 9.63
C SER A 89 -0.70 7.11 8.51
N TRP A 90 -0.93 6.76 7.24
CA TRP A 90 -0.60 7.64 6.12
C TRP A 90 -1.43 8.94 6.15
N TRP A 91 -2.73 8.85 6.43
CA TRP A 91 -3.59 10.04 6.49
C TRP A 91 -3.22 10.99 7.64
N ARG A 92 -2.69 10.48 8.77
CA ARG A 92 -2.11 11.35 9.81
C ARG A 92 -0.93 12.17 9.29
N VAL A 93 -0.07 11.57 8.45
CA VAL A 93 1.04 12.28 7.80
C VAL A 93 0.51 13.31 6.80
N TYR A 94 -0.48 12.94 5.98
CA TYR A 94 -1.13 13.86 5.06
C TYR A 94 -1.72 15.07 5.80
N ASP A 95 -2.43 14.86 6.90
CA ASP A 95 -3.06 15.94 7.69
C ASP A 95 -2.04 16.89 8.30
N ALA A 96 -0.92 16.36 8.77
CA ALA A 96 0.18 17.15 9.33
C ALA A 96 0.99 17.89 8.24
N MET A 97 0.84 17.51 6.98
CA MET A 97 1.56 18.12 5.86
C MET A 97 1.08 19.55 5.61
N PRO A 98 1.98 20.50 5.25
CA PRO A 98 1.56 21.83 4.82
C PRO A 98 0.51 21.78 3.70
N ARG A 99 -0.55 22.59 3.80
CA ARG A 99 -1.66 22.63 2.82
C ARG A 99 -1.20 22.78 1.36
N LYS A 100 -0.11 23.52 1.13
CA LYS A 100 0.49 23.70 -0.21
C LYS A 100 0.97 22.39 -0.85
N LEU A 101 1.29 21.37 -0.04
CA LEU A 101 1.76 20.06 -0.50
C LEU A 101 0.62 19.04 -0.58
N GLN A 102 -0.39 19.14 0.30
CA GLN A 102 -1.57 18.26 0.30
C GLN A 102 -2.26 18.16 -1.07
N LYS A 103 -2.28 19.26 -1.83
CA LYS A 103 -2.86 19.31 -3.18
C LYS A 103 -2.23 18.35 -4.18
N TYR A 104 -0.97 17.95 -3.99
CA TYR A 104 -0.29 17.01 -4.91
C TYR A 104 -0.62 15.55 -4.62
N CYS A 105 -1.27 15.27 -3.50
CA CYS A 105 -1.65 13.91 -3.10
C CYS A 105 -3.16 13.63 -3.29
N GLY A 106 -3.92 14.56 -3.87
CA GLY A 106 -5.33 14.36 -4.17
C GLY A 106 -5.57 13.40 -5.33
N LEU A 107 -6.79 12.88 -5.41
CA LEU A 107 -7.19 11.91 -6.43
C LEU A 107 -7.40 12.59 -7.78
N THR A 108 -6.89 11.99 -8.85
CA THR A 108 -7.29 12.36 -10.22
C THR A 108 -8.63 11.72 -10.60
N LYS A 109 -9.30 12.24 -11.63
CA LYS A 109 -10.54 11.64 -12.18
C LYS A 109 -10.34 10.17 -12.58
N HIS A 110 -9.18 9.83 -13.16
CA HIS A 110 -8.85 8.46 -13.54
C HIS A 110 -8.68 7.54 -12.32
N MET A 111 -8.07 8.04 -11.24
CA MET A 111 -7.93 7.29 -10.00
C MET A 111 -9.29 7.06 -9.34
N ASP A 112 -10.15 8.09 -9.29
CA ASP A 112 -11.52 7.98 -8.76
C ASP A 112 -12.34 6.92 -9.52
N ALA A 113 -12.32 6.97 -10.86
CA ALA A 113 -12.99 5.98 -11.71
C ALA A 113 -12.48 4.54 -11.45
N ARG A 114 -11.17 4.38 -11.25
CA ARG A 114 -10.57 3.08 -10.90
C ARG A 114 -11.05 2.58 -9.53
N ILE A 115 -11.09 3.44 -8.51
CA ILE A 115 -11.57 3.05 -7.18
C ILE A 115 -13.03 2.62 -7.25
N ARG A 116 -13.91 3.42 -7.89
CA ARG A 116 -15.33 3.08 -8.08
C ARG A 116 -15.52 1.73 -8.79
N LYS A 117 -14.73 1.46 -9.84
CA LYS A 117 -14.77 0.19 -10.56
C LYS A 117 -14.45 -0.99 -9.66
N TRP A 118 -13.36 -0.94 -8.88
CA TRP A 118 -12.96 -2.04 -8.02
C TRP A 118 -13.91 -2.24 -6.85
N ARG A 119 -14.36 -1.16 -6.22
CA ARG A 119 -15.39 -1.19 -5.18
C ARG A 119 -16.70 -1.81 -5.68
N GLY A 120 -17.11 -1.49 -6.91
CA GLY A 120 -18.27 -2.12 -7.56
C GLY A 120 -18.10 -3.62 -7.81
N LYS A 121 -16.89 -4.05 -8.22
CA LYS A 121 -16.55 -5.48 -8.35
C LYS A 121 -16.57 -6.19 -6.99
N ALA A 122 -16.00 -5.58 -5.95
CA ALA A 122 -16.04 -6.13 -4.59
C ALA A 122 -17.48 -6.30 -4.06
N LYS A 123 -18.33 -5.31 -4.33
CA LYS A 123 -19.78 -5.39 -4.06
C LYS A 123 -20.45 -6.55 -4.81
N ASN A 124 -20.22 -6.66 -6.12
CA ASN A 124 -20.84 -7.70 -6.94
C ASN A 124 -20.37 -9.10 -6.56
N ALA A 125 -19.12 -9.24 -6.11
CA ALA A 125 -18.58 -10.48 -5.58
C ALA A 125 -18.98 -10.74 -4.11
N ASN A 126 -19.69 -9.79 -3.48
CA ASN A 126 -20.08 -9.82 -2.07
C ASN A 126 -18.90 -10.19 -1.14
N LEU A 127 -17.75 -9.50 -1.31
CA LEU A 127 -16.56 -9.83 -0.53
C LEU A 127 -16.85 -9.77 0.98
N PRO A 128 -16.42 -10.79 1.75
CA PRO A 128 -16.84 -10.99 3.13
C PRO A 128 -16.27 -9.96 4.11
N ASP A 129 -15.12 -9.33 3.78
CA ASP A 129 -14.51 -8.28 4.59
C ASP A 129 -15.39 -7.01 4.66
N GLY A 130 -16.29 -6.81 3.70
CA GLY A 130 -17.31 -5.77 3.73
C GLY A 130 -16.80 -4.32 3.58
N HIS A 131 -15.51 -4.08 3.29
CA HIS A 131 -14.98 -2.71 3.18
C HIS A 131 -15.63 -1.90 2.06
N TRP A 132 -16.10 -2.57 1.00
CA TRP A 132 -16.88 -1.96 -0.08
C TRP A 132 -18.23 -1.36 0.38
N LYS A 133 -18.66 -1.60 1.63
CA LYS A 133 -19.85 -0.99 2.25
C LYS A 133 -19.54 0.30 3.02
N ILE A 134 -18.27 0.57 3.35
CA ILE A 134 -17.87 1.73 4.19
C ILE A 134 -18.29 3.04 3.54
N ASN A 135 -19.06 3.88 4.21
CA ASN A 135 -19.50 5.15 3.63
C ASN A 135 -18.31 6.10 3.41
N VAL A 136 -18.02 6.44 2.15
CA VAL A 136 -16.88 7.27 1.75
C VAL A 136 -17.29 8.75 1.80
N LYS A 137 -16.65 9.53 2.67
CA LYS A 137 -16.95 10.97 2.80
C LYS A 137 -16.19 11.79 1.77
N GLY A 138 -16.71 11.81 0.53
CA GLY A 138 -16.26 12.70 -0.55
C GLY A 138 -14.84 12.43 -1.05
N SER A 139 -14.64 12.41 -2.37
CA SER A 139 -13.31 12.28 -2.95
C SER A 139 -12.55 13.60 -2.78
N GLN A 140 -11.33 13.54 -2.24
CA GLN A 140 -10.38 14.66 -2.31
C GLN A 140 -9.84 14.80 -3.74
N THR A 141 -10.73 14.98 -4.71
CA THR A 141 -10.36 15.14 -6.12
C THR A 141 -9.74 16.50 -6.33
N ILE A 142 -8.58 16.53 -6.96
CA ILE A 142 -7.96 17.77 -7.41
C ILE A 142 -8.80 18.29 -8.58
N PRO A 143 -9.23 19.57 -8.58
CA PRO A 143 -9.82 20.19 -9.76
C PRO A 143 -8.85 20.08 -10.93
N SER A 144 -9.35 19.56 -12.06
CA SER A 144 -8.62 19.53 -13.33
C SER A 144 -8.38 20.93 -13.85
#